data_AF-A0A813QKU6-F1
#
_entry.id   AF-A0A813QKU6-F1
#
_cell.length_a   1.000
_cell.length_b   1.000
_cell.length_c   1.000
_cell.angle_alpha   90.00
_cell.angle_beta   90.00
_cell.angle_gamma   90.00
#
_symmetry.space_group_name_H-M   'P 1'
#
loop_
_entity.id
_entity.type
_entity.pdbx_description
1 polymer ?
#
loop_
_entity_poly.entity_id
_entity_poly.type
_entity_poly.pdbx_seq_one_letter_code
_entity_poly.pdbx_strand_id
1 'polypeptide(L)'
;MAMINDCDHNLLVWIDLEMSGLDLNIHTIVEIAIAITDFHLKNYIEGPDIVIHHDQDVLDKMNDWSRQQHTKSGLIELIRQSQISLYNAETTVIDFLKRYCASGTGILAGNSVFVDRWFIEKYMPRLNAILHPSIVDCSTLKELTLRWQPVRYTKRPHKQMMHRARDDIRESINELNHYRQHNFYLGWHAIRHPPYLPAPILSNPRTHLVWLKTDSDQVNHVYVIITDGNLNILNDIYLDMNDKCNKYSLLVSFLHKNILVNRSSPICGQCVHIDRARIQRIIPEFLSCCHYRSIDVDVLNVLCRRWARRVYENRPIINADSNNLITELQGSIQLLQYYRANVFKFDLFDQEKQS
;
A
#
# COMPACT_ATOMS: atom_id res chain seq x y z
N MET A 1 -2.11 10.77 31.24
CA MET A 1 -2.13 10.03 29.97
C MET A 1 -2.65 11.01 28.92
N ALA A 2 -1.82 11.47 27.98
CA ALA A 2 -2.22 12.47 27.01
C ALA A 2 -3.25 11.83 26.05
N MET A 3 -4.50 12.30 26.10
CA MET A 3 -5.54 11.94 25.14
C MET A 3 -5.13 12.53 23.79
N ILE A 4 -4.97 11.69 22.75
CA ILE A 4 -4.81 12.17 21.38
C ILE A 4 -6.16 12.77 20.96
N ASN A 5 -6.29 14.09 21.04
CA ASN A 5 -7.45 14.82 20.53
C ASN A 5 -7.32 15.01 19.01
N ASP A 6 -7.57 13.94 18.26
CA ASP A 6 -7.96 14.06 16.85
C ASP A 6 -9.48 14.01 16.78
N CYS A 7 -10.09 15.06 16.22
CA CYS A 7 -11.53 15.30 16.18
C CYS A 7 -12.34 14.23 15.41
N ASP A 8 -11.68 13.25 14.78
CA ASP A 8 -12.28 12.16 14.01
C ASP A 8 -12.03 10.75 14.61
N HIS A 9 -11.39 10.61 15.78
CA HIS A 9 -11.09 9.31 16.46
C HIS A 9 -10.34 8.24 15.65
N ASN A 10 -9.85 8.56 14.44
CA ASN A 10 -9.08 7.64 13.61
C ASN A 10 -7.58 7.87 13.82
N LEU A 11 -6.90 6.87 14.36
CA LEU A 11 -5.44 6.85 14.52
C LEU A 11 -4.82 5.96 13.45
N LEU A 12 -3.55 6.22 13.14
CA LEU A 12 -2.75 5.31 12.33
C LEU A 12 -2.18 4.23 13.25
N VAL A 13 -2.56 2.99 13.00
CA VAL A 13 -2.04 1.80 13.65
C VAL A 13 -0.93 1.24 12.77
N TRP A 14 0.30 1.56 13.12
CA TRP A 14 1.48 1.10 12.42
C TRP A 14 1.77 -0.34 12.82
N ILE A 15 1.77 -1.25 11.85
CA ILE A 15 2.15 -2.65 12.07
C ILE A 15 3.17 -3.02 11.02
N ASP A 16 4.17 -3.78 11.45
CA ASP A 16 5.12 -4.47 10.60
C ASP A 16 5.20 -5.92 11.09
N LEU A 17 5.18 -6.85 10.15
CA LEU A 17 5.29 -8.28 10.41
C LEU A 17 6.58 -8.80 9.79
N GLU A 18 7.27 -9.66 10.53
CA GLU A 18 8.19 -10.60 9.90
C GLU A 18 7.47 -11.93 9.69
N MET A 19 7.63 -12.52 8.51
CA MET A 19 7.01 -13.80 8.13
C MET A 19 8.07 -14.85 7.79
N SER A 20 7.71 -16.13 7.90
CA SER A 20 8.55 -17.23 7.41
C SER A 20 8.67 -17.29 5.88
N GLY A 21 7.87 -16.48 5.16
CA GLY A 21 7.83 -16.30 3.71
C GLY A 21 6.52 -15.60 3.30
N LEU A 22 6.27 -15.44 2.00
CA LEU A 22 5.15 -14.61 1.49
C LEU A 22 3.93 -15.41 0.99
N ASP A 23 4.07 -16.72 0.77
CA ASP A 23 2.93 -17.60 0.46
C ASP A 23 2.10 -17.87 1.72
N LEU A 24 0.91 -17.25 1.77
CA LEU A 24 -0.05 -17.39 2.87
C LEU A 24 -0.46 -18.83 3.15
N ASN A 25 -0.34 -19.77 2.22
CA ASN A 25 -0.74 -21.18 2.44
C ASN A 25 0.35 -22.01 3.10
N ILE A 26 1.59 -21.54 3.06
CA ILE A 26 2.77 -22.27 3.55
C ILE A 26 3.37 -21.58 4.77
N HIS A 27 3.39 -20.25 4.77
CA HIS A 27 4.13 -19.43 5.72
C HIS A 27 3.22 -18.77 6.76
N THR A 28 3.82 -18.28 7.84
CA THR A 28 3.12 -17.71 8.99
C THR A 28 3.87 -16.50 9.55
N ILE A 29 3.22 -15.78 10.47
CA ILE A 29 3.77 -14.62 11.17
C ILE A 29 4.77 -15.10 12.24
N VAL A 30 5.98 -14.56 12.25
CA VAL A 30 7.04 -14.91 13.21
C VAL A 30 7.44 -13.75 14.14
N GLU A 31 7.22 -12.50 13.74
CA GLU A 31 7.35 -11.31 14.59
C GLU A 31 6.23 -10.34 14.25
N ILE A 32 5.76 -9.59 15.25
CA ILE A 32 4.83 -8.48 15.07
C ILE A 32 5.24 -7.31 15.97
N ALA A 33 5.37 -6.13 15.38
CA ALA A 33 5.52 -4.88 16.13
C ALA A 33 4.37 -3.93 15.84
N ILE A 34 4.03 -3.09 16.82
CA ILE A 34 2.95 -2.10 16.70
C ILE A 34 3.40 -0.75 17.23
N ALA A 35 2.97 0.32 16.57
CA ALA A 35 2.95 1.66 17.13
C ALA A 35 1.67 2.40 16.72
N ILE A 36 1.36 3.49 17.41
CA ILE A 36 0.24 4.36 17.06
C ILE A 36 0.75 5.78 16.83
N THR A 37 0.22 6.44 15.81
CA THR A 37 0.36 7.90 15.64
C THR A 37 -0.97 8.56 15.31
N ASP A 38 -1.03 9.87 15.51
CA ASP A 38 -2.01 10.71 14.82
C ASP A 38 -1.69 10.84 13.31
N PHE A 39 -2.59 11.46 12.56
CA PHE A 39 -2.35 11.77 11.14
C PHE A 39 -1.27 12.83 10.93
N HIS A 40 -0.85 13.56 11.95
CA HIS A 40 0.27 14.50 11.85
C HIS A 40 1.64 13.84 12.05
N LEU A 41 1.66 12.56 12.39
CA LEU A 41 2.86 11.73 12.63
C LEU A 41 3.71 12.25 13.80
N LYS A 42 3.08 12.92 14.78
CA LYS A 42 3.78 13.54 15.92
C LYS A 42 3.64 12.74 17.21
N ASN A 43 2.44 12.25 17.50
CA ASN A 43 2.12 11.57 18.75
C ASN A 43 2.44 10.07 18.66
N TYR A 44 3.73 9.72 18.74
CA TYR A 44 4.18 8.33 18.70
C TYR A 44 3.92 7.62 20.04
N ILE A 45 3.14 6.55 20.00
CA ILE A 45 2.92 5.63 21.11
C ILE A 45 3.51 4.28 20.72
N GLU A 46 4.56 3.87 21.42
CA GLU A 46 5.17 2.54 21.25
C GLU A 46 4.22 1.45 21.77
N GLY A 47 4.02 0.42 20.95
CA GLY A 47 3.25 -0.77 21.30
C GLY A 47 4.12 -2.01 21.50
N PRO A 48 3.50 -3.18 21.59
CA PRO A 48 4.21 -4.44 21.72
C PRO A 48 5.13 -4.73 20.51
N ASP A 49 6.25 -5.40 20.79
CA ASP A 49 7.20 -5.97 19.83
C ASP A 49 7.41 -7.42 20.26
N ILE A 50 6.80 -8.36 19.52
CA ILE A 50 6.58 -9.74 19.96
C ILE A 50 7.12 -10.70 18.90
N VAL A 51 8.12 -11.49 19.29
CA VAL A 51 8.54 -12.68 18.53
C VAL A 51 7.63 -13.86 18.91
N ILE A 52 7.09 -14.54 17.92
CA ILE A 52 6.16 -15.66 18.08
C ILE A 52 6.91 -16.98 18.01
N HIS A 53 6.62 -17.87 18.95
CA HIS A 53 7.19 -19.21 18.97
C HIS A 53 6.69 -20.07 17.81
N HIS A 54 7.59 -20.82 17.18
CA HIS A 54 7.28 -21.83 16.18
C HIS A 54 8.21 -23.03 16.29
N ASP A 55 7.67 -24.22 16.00
CA ASP A 55 8.43 -25.46 15.92
C ASP A 55 9.40 -25.48 14.72
N GLN A 56 10.37 -26.39 14.76
CA GLN A 56 11.38 -26.54 13.72
C GLN A 56 10.78 -26.80 12.33
N ASP A 57 9.65 -27.50 12.23
CA ASP A 57 8.93 -27.76 10.98
C ASP A 57 8.49 -26.47 10.24
N VAL A 58 8.19 -25.40 10.98
CA VAL A 58 7.84 -24.09 10.39
C VAL A 58 9.10 -23.39 9.90
N LEU A 59 10.18 -23.46 10.68
CA LEU A 59 11.48 -22.89 10.33
C LEU A 59 12.08 -23.58 9.11
N ASP A 60 11.87 -24.89 8.95
CA ASP A 60 12.36 -25.67 7.82
C ASP A 60 11.65 -25.31 6.52
N LYS A 61 10.39 -24.86 6.60
CA LYS A 61 9.62 -24.37 5.45
C LYS A 61 9.96 -22.95 5.04
N MET A 62 10.79 -22.21 5.79
CA MET A 62 11.24 -20.88 5.38
C MET A 62 11.94 -20.94 4.03
N ASN A 63 11.58 -20.01 3.12
CA ASN A 63 12.31 -19.85 1.87
C ASN A 63 13.72 -19.31 2.12
N ASP A 64 14.61 -19.45 1.15
CA ASP A 64 16.03 -19.10 1.29
C ASP A 64 16.25 -17.64 1.69
N TRP A 65 15.46 -16.72 1.13
CA TRP A 65 15.60 -15.30 1.41
C TRP A 65 15.21 -14.97 2.85
N SER A 66 14.05 -15.43 3.32
CA SER A 66 13.58 -15.24 4.70
C SER A 66 14.54 -15.90 5.68
N ARG A 67 15.02 -17.12 5.40
CA ARG A 67 16.02 -17.80 6.22
C ARG A 67 17.29 -16.98 6.35
N GLN A 68 17.80 -16.44 5.25
CA GLN A 68 19.02 -15.62 5.26
C GLN A 68 18.85 -14.34 6.09
N GLN A 69 17.76 -13.59 5.88
CA GLN A 69 17.51 -12.35 6.61
C GLN A 69 17.33 -12.62 8.11
N HIS A 70 16.48 -13.60 8.45
CA HIS A 70 16.16 -13.92 9.85
C HIS A 70 17.34 -14.55 10.60
N THR A 71 18.25 -15.21 9.89
CA THR A 71 19.53 -15.65 10.48
C THR A 71 20.41 -14.43 10.80
N LYS A 72 20.54 -13.49 9.86
CA LYS A 72 21.37 -12.29 10.00
C LYS A 72 20.87 -11.37 11.12
N SER A 73 19.57 -11.23 11.28
CA SER A 73 18.96 -10.42 12.35
C SER A 73 18.94 -11.13 13.72
N GLY A 74 19.24 -12.43 13.76
CA GLY A 74 19.13 -13.27 14.96
C GLY A 74 17.69 -13.71 15.27
N LEU A 75 16.71 -13.36 14.43
CA LEU A 75 15.30 -13.65 14.65
C LEU A 75 15.01 -15.15 14.71
N ILE A 76 15.70 -16.01 13.94
CA ILE A 76 15.50 -17.47 14.00
C ILE A 76 15.71 -18.00 15.43
N GLU A 77 16.73 -17.51 16.12
CA GLU A 77 17.02 -17.97 17.48
C GLU A 77 16.01 -17.41 18.49
N LEU A 78 15.56 -16.17 18.30
CA LEU A 78 14.48 -15.59 19.11
C LEU A 78 13.16 -16.35 18.93
N ILE A 79 12.85 -16.83 17.73
CA ILE A 79 11.65 -17.65 17.46
C ILE A 79 11.72 -18.96 18.28
N ARG A 80 12.87 -19.63 18.29
CA ARG A 80 13.05 -20.87 19.08
C ARG A 80 12.89 -20.63 20.58
N GLN A 81 13.43 -19.51 21.07
CA GLN A 81 13.42 -19.17 22.50
C GLN A 81 12.07 -18.61 22.98
N SER A 82 11.30 -18.00 22.08
CA SER A 82 10.00 -17.43 22.41
C SER A 82 9.07 -18.49 23.03
N GLN A 83 8.24 -18.04 23.96
CA GLN A 83 7.19 -18.84 24.59
C GLN A 83 5.79 -18.27 24.27
N ILE A 84 5.72 -17.30 23.35
CA ILE A 84 4.48 -16.59 23.02
C ILE A 84 3.87 -17.25 21.79
N SER A 85 2.68 -17.82 21.96
CA SER A 85 1.88 -18.34 20.85
C SER A 85 1.30 -17.21 20.01
N LEU A 86 0.96 -17.50 18.76
CA LEU A 86 0.26 -16.57 17.85
C LEU A 86 -1.02 -15.99 18.49
N TYR A 87 -1.79 -16.82 19.20
CA TYR A 87 -3.00 -16.40 19.91
C TYR A 87 -2.72 -15.41 21.04
N ASN A 88 -1.65 -15.64 21.81
CA ASN A 88 -1.24 -14.76 22.91
C ASN A 88 -0.68 -13.44 22.37
N ALA A 89 0.07 -13.49 21.26
CA ALA A 89 0.52 -12.30 20.55
C ALA A 89 -0.68 -11.47 20.09
N GLU A 90 -1.61 -12.05 19.34
CA GLU A 90 -2.83 -11.37 18.88
C GLU A 90 -3.61 -10.72 20.03
N THR A 91 -3.79 -11.44 21.15
CA THR A 91 -4.49 -10.93 22.34
C THR A 91 -3.77 -9.72 22.93
N THR A 92 -2.45 -9.78 23.06
CA THR A 92 -1.63 -8.67 23.58
C THR A 92 -1.75 -7.42 22.72
N VAL A 93 -1.78 -7.60 21.39
CA VAL A 93 -1.95 -6.49 20.43
C VAL A 93 -3.35 -5.88 20.55
N ILE A 94 -4.40 -6.71 20.58
CA ILE A 94 -5.78 -6.25 20.73
C ILE A 94 -5.95 -5.44 22.04
N ASP A 95 -5.42 -5.94 23.14
CA ASP A 95 -5.52 -5.29 24.45
C ASP A 95 -4.73 -3.97 24.48
N PHE A 96 -3.64 -3.87 23.73
CA PHE A 96 -2.95 -2.60 23.50
C PHE A 96 -3.83 -1.62 22.72
N LEU A 97 -4.38 -2.03 21.57
CA LEU A 97 -5.16 -1.15 20.70
C LEU A 97 -6.45 -0.65 21.36
N LYS A 98 -7.14 -1.48 22.14
CA LYS A 98 -8.37 -1.10 22.86
C LYS A 98 -8.20 0.06 23.83
N ARG A 99 -6.96 0.38 24.24
CA ARG A 99 -6.68 1.53 25.11
C ARG A 99 -6.69 2.87 24.35
N TYR A 100 -6.58 2.84 23.03
CA TYR A 100 -6.35 4.05 22.20
C TYR A 100 -7.35 4.20 21.05
N CYS A 101 -7.84 3.10 20.49
CA CYS A 101 -8.75 3.09 19.35
C CYS A 101 -10.07 2.41 19.73
N ALA A 102 -11.18 2.99 19.28
CA ALA A 102 -12.44 2.25 19.25
C ALA A 102 -12.37 1.17 18.15
N SER A 103 -13.16 0.11 18.31
CA SER A 103 -13.23 -0.96 17.30
C SER A 103 -13.63 -0.38 15.94
N GLY A 104 -12.86 -0.69 14.91
CA GLY A 104 -13.08 -0.25 13.54
C GLY A 104 -12.55 1.14 13.21
N THR A 105 -11.90 1.87 14.14
CA THR A 105 -11.40 3.24 13.87
C THR A 105 -9.89 3.31 13.59
N GLY A 106 -9.11 2.33 14.07
CA GLY A 106 -7.67 2.26 13.84
C GLY A 106 -7.34 1.85 12.42
N ILE A 107 -6.71 2.73 11.64
CA ILE A 107 -6.35 2.49 10.24
C ILE A 107 -4.95 1.89 10.18
N LEU A 108 -4.83 0.69 9.59
CA LEU A 108 -3.55 0.00 9.43
C LEU A 108 -2.62 0.82 8.53
N ALA A 109 -1.38 1.05 8.97
CA ALA A 109 -0.38 1.84 8.26
C ALA A 109 0.98 1.13 8.24
N GLY A 110 1.74 1.30 7.16
CA GLY A 110 3.05 0.67 7.01
C GLY A 110 3.57 0.75 5.58
N ASN A 111 4.69 0.09 5.29
CA ASN A 111 5.24 -0.01 3.95
C ASN A 111 4.86 -1.34 3.30
N SER A 112 4.19 -1.31 2.15
CA SER A 112 3.62 -2.52 1.53
C SER A 112 2.67 -3.26 2.48
N VAL A 113 1.99 -2.51 3.35
CA VAL A 113 1.21 -3.03 4.49
C VAL A 113 0.00 -3.88 4.09
N PHE A 114 -0.34 -3.88 2.80
CA PHE A 114 -1.33 -4.82 2.28
C PHE A 114 -0.89 -6.28 2.45
N VAL A 115 0.41 -6.56 2.41
CA VAL A 115 0.94 -7.91 2.66
C VAL A 115 0.69 -8.29 4.12
N ASP A 116 1.01 -7.39 5.06
CA ASP A 116 0.74 -7.59 6.48
C ASP A 116 -0.75 -7.79 6.73
N ARG A 117 -1.60 -7.01 6.06
CA ARG A 117 -3.05 -7.13 6.13
C ARG A 117 -3.53 -8.53 5.76
N TRP A 118 -2.98 -9.14 4.71
CA TRP A 118 -3.38 -10.50 4.32
C TRP A 118 -2.99 -11.55 5.37
N PHE A 119 -1.81 -11.41 5.97
CA PHE A 119 -1.39 -12.29 7.06
C PHE A 119 -2.24 -12.07 8.32
N ILE A 120 -2.55 -10.82 8.68
CA ILE A 120 -3.44 -10.49 9.79
C ILE A 120 -4.84 -11.07 9.57
N GLU A 121 -5.41 -10.93 8.38
CA GLU A 121 -6.72 -11.47 8.05
C GLU A 121 -6.78 -13.00 8.25
N LYS A 122 -5.73 -13.72 7.86
CA LYS A 122 -5.65 -15.18 7.97
C LYS A 122 -5.29 -15.68 9.37
N TYR A 123 -4.27 -15.09 9.99
CA TYR A 123 -3.60 -15.61 11.19
C TYR A 123 -3.97 -14.86 12.47
N MET A 124 -4.49 -13.63 12.35
CA MET A 124 -4.96 -12.81 13.47
C MET A 124 -6.35 -12.20 13.16
N PRO A 125 -7.38 -13.04 12.92
CA PRO A 125 -8.69 -12.56 12.47
C PRO A 125 -9.43 -11.69 13.51
N ARG A 126 -9.16 -11.87 14.81
CA ARG A 126 -9.76 -11.02 15.86
C ARG A 126 -9.13 -9.63 15.83
N LEU A 127 -7.83 -9.53 15.54
CA LEU A 127 -7.16 -8.24 15.31
C LEU A 127 -7.71 -7.58 14.04
N ASN A 128 -7.83 -8.34 12.95
CA ASN A 128 -8.39 -7.85 11.68
C ASN A 128 -9.77 -7.20 11.86
N ALA A 129 -10.63 -7.82 12.68
CA ALA A 129 -12.00 -7.39 12.93
C ALA A 129 -12.13 -6.06 13.70
N ILE A 130 -11.11 -5.66 14.48
CA ILE A 130 -11.11 -4.39 15.22
C ILE A 130 -10.40 -3.26 14.48
N LEU A 131 -9.70 -3.56 13.39
CA LEU A 131 -9.05 -2.57 12.54
C LEU A 131 -10.04 -2.03 11.51
N HIS A 132 -9.85 -0.78 11.10
CA HIS A 132 -10.55 -0.21 9.96
C HIS A 132 -10.17 -1.00 8.68
N PRO A 133 -11.10 -1.20 7.72
CA PRO A 133 -10.82 -1.97 6.50
C PRO A 133 -9.83 -1.29 5.54
N SER A 134 -9.84 0.06 5.48
CA SER A 134 -8.83 0.80 4.71
C SER A 134 -7.42 0.70 5.32
N ILE A 135 -6.43 0.86 4.46
CA ILE A 135 -5.01 0.90 4.81
C ILE A 135 -4.38 2.25 4.41
N VAL A 136 -3.26 2.60 5.04
CA VAL A 136 -2.34 3.66 4.62
C VAL A 136 -1.02 3.00 4.26
N ASP A 137 -0.90 2.58 3.00
CA ASP A 137 0.35 2.03 2.47
C ASP A 137 1.29 3.16 2.02
N CYS A 138 2.40 3.33 2.74
CA CYS A 138 3.44 4.30 2.43
C CYS A 138 4.10 4.05 1.06
N SER A 139 4.07 2.80 0.58
CA SER A 139 4.56 2.43 -0.75
C SER A 139 3.77 3.10 -1.88
N THR A 140 2.49 3.43 -1.67
CA THR A 140 1.71 4.22 -2.64
C THR A 140 2.40 5.57 -2.89
N LEU A 141 2.72 6.32 -1.83
CA LEU A 141 3.39 7.61 -1.99
C LEU A 141 4.81 7.45 -2.52
N LYS A 142 5.54 6.40 -2.12
CA LYS A 142 6.86 6.09 -2.65
C LYS A 142 6.85 5.91 -4.17
N GLU A 143 5.94 5.09 -4.69
CA GLU A 143 5.82 4.80 -6.12
C GLU A 143 5.34 6.03 -6.91
N LEU A 144 4.44 6.84 -6.34
CA LEU A 144 4.02 8.12 -6.95
C LEU A 144 5.15 9.15 -6.97
N THR A 145 5.90 9.27 -5.87
CA THR A 145 7.05 10.20 -5.77
C THR A 145 8.15 9.81 -6.76
N LEU A 146 8.44 8.52 -6.88
CA LEU A 146 9.43 8.00 -7.83
C LEU A 146 9.11 8.40 -9.28
N ARG A 147 7.83 8.43 -9.64
CA ARG A 147 7.34 8.72 -10.99
C ARG A 147 7.18 10.20 -11.26
N TRP A 148 6.62 10.94 -10.31
CA TRP A 148 6.21 12.33 -10.51
C TRP A 148 7.22 13.35 -9.99
N GLN A 149 8.04 12.97 -9.01
CA GLN A 149 8.97 13.86 -8.32
C GLN A 149 10.33 13.18 -8.11
N PRO A 150 11.03 12.73 -9.17
CA PRO A 150 12.22 11.89 -9.06
C PRO A 150 13.37 12.54 -8.27
N VAL A 151 13.51 13.86 -8.33
CA VAL A 151 14.51 14.62 -7.55
C VAL A 151 14.16 14.65 -6.05
N ARG A 152 12.87 14.65 -5.69
CA ARG A 152 12.47 14.50 -4.28
C ARG A 152 12.64 13.07 -3.80
N TYR A 153 12.33 12.10 -4.67
CA TYR A 153 12.50 10.68 -4.36
C TYR A 153 13.94 10.35 -3.92
N THR A 154 14.97 10.94 -4.53
CA THR A 154 16.37 10.71 -4.14
C THR A 154 16.76 11.32 -2.79
N LYS A 155 15.97 12.27 -2.27
CA LYS A 155 16.19 12.93 -0.97
C LYS A 155 15.47 12.26 0.19
N ARG A 156 14.73 11.17 -0.05
CA ARG A 156 14.04 10.43 1.00
C ARG A 156 15.05 9.80 1.98
N PRO A 157 14.68 9.62 3.25
CA PRO A 157 15.53 8.92 4.22
C PRO A 157 15.93 7.53 3.71
N HIS A 158 17.21 7.17 3.88
CA HIS A 158 17.68 5.82 3.60
C HIS A 158 17.23 4.88 4.73
N LYS A 159 16.67 3.74 4.36
CA LYS A 159 16.36 2.64 5.28
C LYS A 159 17.66 1.93 5.67
N GLN A 160 17.84 1.66 6.96
CA GLN A 160 18.95 0.87 7.48
C GLN A 160 18.76 -0.62 7.19
N MET A 161 17.51 -1.06 6.95
CA MET A 161 17.16 -2.44 6.62
C MET A 161 17.67 -3.45 7.67
N MET A 162 17.36 -3.16 8.93
CA MET A 162 17.74 -4.02 10.06
C MET A 162 16.91 -5.31 10.14
N HIS A 163 15.81 -5.41 9.38
CA HIS A 163 14.91 -6.57 9.32
C HIS A 163 14.40 -6.95 10.72
N ARG A 164 13.85 -5.95 11.40
CA ARG A 164 13.24 -6.05 12.73
C ARG A 164 12.03 -5.13 12.75
N ALA A 165 10.88 -5.70 13.11
CA ALA A 165 9.59 -5.08 12.86
C ALA A 165 9.46 -3.66 13.45
N ARG A 166 9.95 -3.43 14.67
CA ARG A 166 9.85 -2.12 15.33
C ARG A 166 10.68 -1.03 14.65
N ASP A 167 11.88 -1.36 14.18
CA ASP A 167 12.74 -0.39 13.51
C ASP A 167 12.18 -0.05 12.12
N ASP A 168 11.63 -1.04 11.41
CA ASP A 168 10.95 -0.85 10.13
C ASP A 168 9.69 0.03 10.23
N ILE A 169 8.94 -0.03 11.36
CA ILE A 169 7.86 0.92 11.66
C ILE A 169 8.39 2.36 11.75
N ARG A 170 9.45 2.60 12.54
CA ARG A 170 10.01 3.94 12.72
C ARG A 170 10.52 4.52 11.40
N GLU A 171 11.17 3.70 10.59
CA GLU A 171 11.60 4.09 9.24
C GLU A 171 10.41 4.42 8.34
N SER A 172 9.32 3.66 8.41
CA SER A 172 8.10 3.90 7.63
C SER A 172 7.39 5.20 8.02
N ILE A 173 7.33 5.52 9.33
CA ILE A 173 6.81 6.81 9.82
C ILE A 173 7.65 7.97 9.29
N ASN A 174 8.98 7.85 9.36
CA ASN A 174 9.91 8.87 8.87
C ASN A 174 9.80 9.07 7.35
N GLU A 175 9.65 7.99 6.59
CA GLU A 175 9.43 8.04 5.14
C GLU A 175 8.10 8.73 4.80
N LEU A 176 7.00 8.39 5.50
CA LEU A 176 5.70 9.04 5.29
C LEU A 176 5.73 10.52 5.66
N ASN A 177 6.38 10.88 6.77
CA ASN A 177 6.54 12.27 7.19
C ASN A 177 7.39 13.07 6.19
N HIS A 178 8.43 12.45 5.61
CA HIS A 178 9.20 13.07 4.53
C HIS A 178 8.30 13.40 3.33
N TYR A 179 7.49 12.45 2.85
CA TYR A 179 6.56 12.70 1.75
C TYR A 179 5.55 13.79 2.09
N ARG A 180 4.96 13.74 3.29
CA ARG A 180 4.04 14.78 3.77
C ARG A 180 4.66 16.18 3.67
N GLN A 181 5.88 16.36 4.17
CA GLN A 181 6.54 17.67 4.22
C GLN A 181 6.98 18.18 2.83
N HIS A 182 7.51 17.28 1.99
CA HIS A 182 8.26 17.68 0.79
C HIS A 182 7.46 17.54 -0.50
N ASN A 183 6.50 16.61 -0.57
CA ASN A 183 5.81 16.28 -1.80
C ASN A 183 4.49 17.04 -1.97
N PHE A 184 3.84 17.42 -0.88
CA PHE A 184 2.48 17.98 -0.90
C PHE A 184 2.47 19.49 -0.67
N TYR A 185 1.52 20.20 -1.30
CA TYR A 185 1.15 21.56 -0.92
C TYR A 185 0.30 21.54 0.35
N LEU A 186 0.95 21.68 1.52
CA LEU A 186 0.25 21.74 2.81
C LEU A 186 0.04 23.19 3.25
N GLY A 187 -1.21 23.69 3.22
CA GLY A 187 -1.56 24.99 3.79
C GLY A 187 -2.75 25.71 3.13
N TRP A 188 -3.44 26.56 3.91
CA TRP A 188 -4.57 27.42 3.48
C TRP A 188 -4.24 28.33 2.29
N HIS A 189 -2.95 28.58 2.03
CA HIS A 189 -2.45 29.39 0.92
C HIS A 189 -2.23 28.63 -0.39
N ALA A 190 -2.49 27.31 -0.46
CA ALA A 190 -2.56 26.56 -1.72
C ALA A 190 -3.82 26.93 -2.56
N ILE A 191 -4.50 28.02 -2.21
CA ILE A 191 -5.68 28.56 -2.87
C ILE A 191 -5.42 30.02 -3.22
N ARG A 192 -4.63 30.22 -4.27
CA ARG A 192 -4.99 31.22 -5.26
C ARG A 192 -5.07 30.46 -6.57
N HIS A 193 -6.26 30.41 -7.15
CA HIS A 193 -6.49 29.91 -8.50
C HIS A 193 -5.46 30.52 -9.46
N PRO A 194 -4.81 29.69 -10.29
CA PRO A 194 -4.98 29.81 -11.73
C PRO A 194 -5.83 28.64 -12.24
N PRO A 195 -6.45 28.75 -13.42
CA PRO A 195 -7.36 27.73 -13.93
C PRO A 195 -6.58 26.43 -14.05
N TYR A 196 -7.15 25.31 -13.59
CA TYR A 196 -6.83 23.95 -14.02
C TYR A 196 -5.51 23.82 -14.80
N LEU A 197 -4.37 24.13 -14.19
CA LEU A 197 -3.12 23.95 -14.90
C LEU A 197 -2.92 22.44 -14.88
N PRO A 198 -2.92 21.78 -16.05
CA PRO A 198 -2.70 20.35 -16.08
C PRO A 198 -1.37 20.08 -15.36
N ALA A 199 -1.34 19.03 -14.53
CA ALA A 199 -0.09 18.60 -13.92
C ALA A 199 0.98 18.50 -15.03
N PRO A 200 2.22 19.01 -14.81
CA PRO A 200 3.24 19.04 -15.85
C PRO A 200 3.37 17.67 -16.51
N ILE A 201 3.32 17.66 -17.84
CA ILE A 201 3.49 16.44 -18.62
C ILE A 201 4.94 15.99 -18.44
N LEU A 202 5.13 14.78 -17.94
CA LEU A 202 6.45 14.16 -17.83
C LEU A 202 6.94 13.88 -19.26
N SER A 203 8.11 14.42 -19.62
CA SER A 203 8.77 14.18 -20.91
C SER A 203 9.22 12.73 -21.07
N ASN A 204 9.48 12.04 -19.96
CA ASN A 204 9.73 10.59 -19.92
C ASN A 204 8.89 9.98 -18.79
N PRO A 205 7.64 9.55 -19.07
CA PRO A 205 6.80 8.91 -18.07
C PRO A 205 7.46 7.60 -17.62
N ARG A 206 8.03 7.61 -16.40
CA ARG A 206 8.70 6.43 -15.85
C ARG A 206 7.71 5.28 -15.70
N THR A 207 7.92 4.22 -16.47
CA THR A 207 7.26 2.91 -16.37
C THR A 207 5.73 2.95 -16.55
N HIS A 208 5.17 1.83 -16.99
CA HIS A 208 3.73 1.69 -17.12
C HIS A 208 3.07 1.51 -15.75
N LEU A 209 1.79 1.86 -15.65
CA LEU A 209 0.94 1.53 -14.50
C LEU A 209 -0.10 0.51 -14.94
N VAL A 210 -0.29 -0.54 -14.14
CA VAL A 210 -1.26 -1.61 -14.42
C VAL A 210 -2.45 -1.42 -13.50
N TRP A 211 -3.56 -0.91 -14.02
CA TRP A 211 -4.80 -0.75 -13.29
C TRP A 211 -5.60 -2.03 -13.32
N LEU A 212 -6.10 -2.50 -12.18
CA LEU A 212 -6.75 -3.80 -12.07
C LEU A 212 -8.02 -3.70 -11.22
N LYS A 213 -9.11 -4.31 -11.71
CA LYS A 213 -10.34 -4.49 -10.94
C LYS A 213 -10.98 -5.85 -11.24
N THR A 214 -11.54 -6.45 -10.20
CA THR A 214 -12.31 -7.71 -10.23
C THR A 214 -13.73 -7.48 -9.71
N ASP A 215 -14.70 -8.24 -10.21
CA ASP A 215 -16.12 -8.09 -9.83
C ASP A 215 -16.50 -8.75 -8.51
N SER A 216 -15.83 -9.84 -8.15
CA SER A 216 -16.25 -10.73 -7.07
C SER A 216 -15.08 -11.58 -6.56
N ASP A 217 -15.29 -12.31 -5.47
CA ASP A 217 -14.27 -13.23 -4.95
C ASP A 217 -14.00 -14.43 -5.87
N GLN A 218 -14.96 -14.78 -6.72
CA GLN A 218 -14.80 -15.81 -7.76
C GLN A 218 -14.07 -15.26 -9.00
N VAL A 219 -13.95 -13.93 -9.10
CA VAL A 219 -13.32 -13.22 -10.21
C VAL A 219 -13.90 -13.69 -11.54
N ASN A 220 -15.22 -13.53 -11.70
CA ASN A 220 -15.90 -13.87 -12.95
C ASN A 220 -15.55 -12.86 -14.04
N HIS A 221 -15.17 -11.63 -13.69
CA HIS A 221 -14.70 -10.63 -14.65
C HIS A 221 -13.46 -9.92 -14.14
N VAL A 222 -12.55 -9.62 -15.07
CA VAL A 222 -11.34 -8.85 -14.82
C VAL A 222 -11.26 -7.72 -15.84
N TYR A 223 -11.05 -6.51 -15.38
CA TYR A 223 -10.70 -5.38 -16.23
C TYR A 223 -9.30 -4.88 -15.89
N VAL A 224 -8.47 -4.72 -16.92
CA VAL A 224 -7.12 -4.18 -16.79
C VAL A 224 -6.94 -3.01 -17.74
N ILE A 225 -6.44 -1.89 -17.23
CA ILE A 225 -6.01 -0.74 -18.03
C ILE A 225 -4.51 -0.54 -17.85
N ILE A 226 -3.79 -0.24 -18.94
CA ILE A 226 -2.40 0.20 -18.93
C ILE A 226 -2.38 1.70 -19.16
N THR A 227 -1.75 2.45 -18.25
CA THR A 227 -1.45 3.87 -18.48
C THR A 227 0.04 4.14 -18.51
N ASP A 228 0.42 5.26 -19.10
CA ASP A 228 1.75 5.84 -18.86
C ASP A 228 1.81 6.48 -17.44
N GLY A 229 2.99 6.98 -17.06
CA GLY A 229 3.20 7.73 -15.82
C GLY A 229 2.50 9.10 -15.76
N ASN A 230 1.98 9.60 -16.88
CA ASN A 230 1.10 10.78 -16.94
C ASN A 230 -0.38 10.44 -16.73
N LEU A 231 -0.72 9.15 -16.59
CA LEU A 231 -2.08 8.63 -16.46
C LEU A 231 -2.89 8.69 -17.77
N ASN A 232 -2.23 8.70 -18.92
CA ASN A 232 -2.88 8.52 -20.22
C ASN A 232 -3.11 7.03 -20.47
N ILE A 233 -4.32 6.65 -20.87
CA ILE A 233 -4.66 5.26 -21.23
C ILE A 233 -3.93 4.89 -22.52
N LEU A 234 -3.21 3.77 -22.49
CA LEU A 234 -2.44 3.25 -23.62
C LEU A 234 -3.08 2.00 -24.21
N ASN A 235 -3.61 1.13 -23.35
CA ASN A 235 -4.30 -0.09 -23.75
C ASN A 235 -5.21 -0.57 -22.60
N ASP A 236 -6.19 -1.40 -22.91
CA ASP A 236 -7.05 -2.04 -21.92
C ASP A 236 -7.51 -3.42 -22.39
N ILE A 237 -7.96 -4.24 -21.44
CA ILE A 237 -8.54 -5.54 -21.74
C ILE A 237 -9.61 -5.87 -20.69
N TYR A 238 -10.79 -6.25 -21.17
CA TYR A 238 -11.88 -6.77 -20.36
C TYR A 238 -12.04 -8.26 -20.64
N LEU A 239 -12.00 -9.09 -19.60
CA LEU A 239 -12.12 -10.55 -19.70
C LEU A 239 -13.26 -11.06 -18.81
N ASP A 240 -14.16 -11.82 -19.41
CA ASP A 240 -15.08 -12.73 -18.70
C ASP A 240 -14.35 -14.05 -18.43
N MET A 241 -14.19 -14.42 -17.18
CA MET A 241 -13.42 -15.56 -16.69
C MET A 241 -14.24 -16.85 -16.54
N ASN A 242 -15.54 -16.83 -16.84
CA ASN A 242 -16.41 -18.02 -16.73
C ASN A 242 -16.09 -19.11 -17.76
N ASP A 243 -15.32 -18.80 -18.81
CA ASP A 243 -14.90 -19.74 -19.84
C ASP A 243 -13.45 -20.18 -19.63
N LYS A 244 -13.25 -21.49 -19.40
CA LYS A 244 -12.02 -22.08 -18.86
C LYS A 244 -10.88 -22.23 -19.88
N CYS A 245 -11.07 -21.90 -21.16
CA CYS A 245 -10.04 -22.06 -22.17
C CYS A 245 -9.29 -20.75 -22.47
N ASN A 246 -7.97 -20.74 -22.22
CA ASN A 246 -6.98 -19.76 -22.70
C ASN A 246 -7.02 -18.30 -22.17
N LYS A 247 -7.94 -17.93 -21.27
CA LYS A 247 -8.06 -16.52 -20.83
C LYS A 247 -6.99 -16.05 -19.84
N TYR A 248 -6.47 -16.92 -18.98
CA TYR A 248 -5.31 -16.57 -18.12
C TYR A 248 -4.05 -16.29 -18.96
N SER A 249 -3.79 -17.16 -19.95
CA SER A 249 -2.70 -16.97 -20.91
C SER A 249 -2.87 -15.66 -21.70
N LEU A 250 -4.10 -15.29 -22.05
CA LEU A 250 -4.39 -14.02 -22.70
C LEU A 250 -4.08 -12.81 -21.81
N LEU A 251 -4.43 -12.86 -20.52
CA LEU A 251 -4.13 -11.78 -19.57
C LEU A 251 -2.61 -11.59 -19.38
N VAL A 252 -1.87 -12.69 -19.24
CA VAL A 252 -0.40 -12.67 -19.13
C VAL A 252 0.24 -12.19 -20.45
N SER A 253 -0.25 -12.68 -21.60
CA SER A 253 0.20 -12.25 -22.93
C SER A 253 -0.07 -10.77 -23.18
N PHE A 254 -1.23 -10.28 -22.73
CA PHE A 254 -1.58 -8.86 -22.78
C PHE A 254 -0.56 -8.02 -22.00
N LEU A 255 -0.19 -8.41 -20.78
CA LEU A 255 0.87 -7.71 -20.06
C LEU A 255 2.20 -7.76 -20.80
N HIS A 256 2.66 -8.94 -21.23
CA HIS A 256 3.93 -9.07 -21.94
C HIS A 256 4.04 -8.21 -23.20
N LYS A 257 2.93 -8.01 -23.92
CA LYS A 257 2.89 -7.16 -25.12
C LYS A 257 2.87 -5.67 -24.81
N ASN A 258 2.36 -5.27 -23.65
CA ASN A 258 2.08 -3.87 -23.33
C ASN A 258 3.01 -3.25 -22.29
N ILE A 259 3.71 -4.05 -21.50
CA ILE A 259 4.66 -3.55 -20.49
C ILE A 259 6.01 -4.25 -20.62
N LEU A 260 7.08 -3.51 -20.30
CA LEU A 260 8.40 -4.11 -20.15
C LEU A 260 8.38 -5.04 -18.93
N VAL A 261 8.66 -6.32 -19.16
CA VAL A 261 8.60 -7.38 -18.14
C VAL A 261 9.88 -7.39 -17.30
N ASN A 262 10.18 -6.26 -16.66
CA ASN A 262 11.26 -6.11 -15.68
C ASN A 262 10.71 -5.90 -14.26
N ARG A 263 9.44 -6.29 -14.03
CA ARG A 263 8.71 -6.11 -12.78
C ARG A 263 8.72 -4.66 -12.26
N SER A 264 8.71 -3.66 -13.14
CA SER A 264 8.76 -2.24 -12.74
C SER A 264 7.38 -1.57 -12.63
N SER A 265 6.34 -2.16 -13.22
CA SER A 265 5.00 -1.60 -13.27
C SER A 265 4.15 -2.01 -12.06
N PRO A 266 3.80 -1.11 -11.12
CA PRO A 266 2.97 -1.41 -9.98
C PRO A 266 1.51 -1.58 -10.39
N ILE A 267 0.78 -2.32 -9.56
CA ILE A 267 -0.66 -2.47 -9.71
C ILE A 267 -1.36 -1.30 -9.04
N CYS A 268 -2.35 -0.73 -9.72
CA CYS A 268 -3.03 0.49 -9.33
C CYS A 268 -4.54 0.24 -9.23
N GLY A 269 -5.20 0.95 -8.32
CA GLY A 269 -6.66 0.89 -8.14
C GLY A 269 -7.10 1.48 -6.81
N GLN A 270 -8.40 1.44 -6.55
CA GLN A 270 -8.98 1.73 -5.24
C GLN A 270 -9.14 0.43 -4.44
N CYS A 271 -8.69 0.42 -3.19
CA CYS A 271 -8.63 -0.80 -2.36
C CYS A 271 -7.93 -1.96 -3.10
N VAL A 272 -6.92 -1.64 -3.91
CA VAL A 272 -6.28 -2.55 -4.87
C VAL A 272 -5.68 -3.80 -4.22
N HIS A 273 -5.41 -3.74 -2.91
CA HIS A 273 -4.99 -4.88 -2.11
C HIS A 273 -6.00 -6.05 -2.16
N ILE A 274 -7.31 -5.77 -2.30
CA ILE A 274 -8.36 -6.78 -2.43
C ILE A 274 -8.27 -7.47 -3.78
N ASP A 275 -8.25 -6.69 -4.87
CA ASP A 275 -8.13 -7.21 -6.24
C ASP A 275 -6.83 -7.98 -6.43
N ARG A 276 -5.74 -7.48 -5.86
CA ARG A 276 -4.44 -8.17 -5.87
C ARG A 276 -4.50 -9.51 -5.15
N ALA A 277 -5.15 -9.60 -3.98
CA ALA A 277 -5.30 -10.87 -3.26
C ALA A 277 -6.13 -11.89 -4.06
N ARG A 278 -7.19 -11.43 -4.73
CA ARG A 278 -8.02 -12.26 -5.61
C ARG A 278 -7.21 -12.80 -6.78
N ILE A 279 -6.50 -11.94 -7.50
CA ILE A 279 -5.65 -12.35 -8.63
C ILE A 279 -4.48 -13.23 -8.18
N GLN A 280 -3.89 -13.00 -7.00
CA GLN A 280 -2.81 -13.86 -6.48
C GLN A 280 -3.25 -15.33 -6.31
N ARG A 281 -4.53 -15.55 -5.98
CA ARG A 281 -5.09 -16.90 -5.79
C ARG A 281 -5.42 -17.61 -7.11
N ILE A 282 -5.78 -16.85 -8.14
CA ILE A 282 -6.35 -17.39 -9.38
C ILE A 282 -5.34 -17.35 -10.54
N ILE A 283 -4.53 -16.29 -10.63
CA ILE A 283 -3.59 -16.03 -11.74
C ILE A 283 -2.27 -15.44 -11.18
N PRO A 284 -1.52 -16.16 -10.33
CA PRO A 284 -0.27 -15.67 -9.74
C PRO A 284 0.78 -15.26 -10.80
N GLU A 285 0.77 -15.88 -11.99
CA GLU A 285 1.67 -15.57 -13.11
C GLU A 285 1.48 -14.13 -13.60
N PHE A 286 0.25 -13.61 -13.58
CA PHE A 286 -0.03 -12.22 -13.93
C PHE A 286 0.70 -11.27 -12.98
N LEU A 287 0.60 -11.49 -11.66
CA LEU A 287 1.28 -10.66 -10.67
C LEU A 287 2.80 -10.78 -10.76
N SER A 288 3.31 -11.92 -11.20
CA SER A 288 4.75 -12.14 -11.42
C SER A 288 5.34 -11.25 -12.54
N CYS A 289 4.49 -10.68 -13.40
CA CYS A 289 4.87 -9.71 -14.43
C CYS A 289 4.93 -8.27 -13.88
N CYS A 290 4.24 -8.01 -12.76
CA CYS A 290 4.10 -6.69 -12.18
C CYS A 290 5.12 -6.45 -11.05
N HIS A 291 5.29 -5.19 -10.67
CA HIS A 291 6.03 -4.82 -9.47
C HIS A 291 5.28 -5.31 -8.22
N TYR A 292 6.04 -5.60 -7.17
CA TYR A 292 5.48 -6.16 -5.94
C TYR A 292 4.62 -5.14 -5.16
N ARG A 293 5.01 -3.85 -5.21
CA ARG A 293 4.23 -2.75 -4.61
C ARG A 293 2.98 -2.41 -5.43
N SER A 294 2.06 -1.75 -4.77
CA SER A 294 0.82 -1.24 -5.37
C SER A 294 0.68 0.27 -5.14
N ILE A 295 -0.12 0.92 -5.98
CA ILE A 295 -0.58 2.30 -5.80
C ILE A 295 -2.08 2.23 -5.49
N ASP A 296 -2.41 2.33 -4.20
CA ASP A 296 -3.81 2.35 -3.75
C ASP A 296 -4.30 3.80 -3.66
N VAL A 297 -5.21 4.17 -4.56
CA VAL A 297 -5.74 5.55 -4.64
C VAL A 297 -6.49 5.94 -3.37
N ASP A 298 -7.04 4.99 -2.61
CA ASP A 298 -7.72 5.30 -1.35
C ASP A 298 -6.78 5.75 -0.25
N VAL A 299 -5.48 5.44 -0.33
CA VAL A 299 -4.47 6.03 0.56
C VAL A 299 -4.48 7.56 0.41
N LEU A 300 -4.62 8.09 -0.82
CA LEU A 300 -4.73 9.54 -1.03
C LEU A 300 -6.05 10.09 -0.50
N ASN A 301 -7.17 9.36 -0.61
CA ASN A 301 -8.44 9.77 0.01
C ASN A 301 -8.28 9.91 1.53
N VAL A 302 -7.74 8.88 2.19
CA VAL A 302 -7.54 8.85 3.64
C VAL A 302 -6.60 9.98 4.09
N LEU A 303 -5.46 10.14 3.43
CA LEU A 303 -4.48 11.17 3.78
C LEU A 303 -4.98 12.57 3.48
N CYS A 304 -5.54 12.83 2.29
CA CYS A 304 -6.00 14.17 1.90
C CYS A 304 -7.18 14.66 2.74
N ARG A 305 -8.04 13.76 3.23
CA ARG A 305 -9.10 14.14 4.18
C ARG A 305 -8.55 14.85 5.42
N ARG A 306 -7.31 14.55 5.84
CA ARG A 306 -6.65 15.16 7.01
C ARG A 306 -5.61 16.21 6.62
N TRP A 307 -4.82 15.97 5.59
CA TRP A 307 -3.70 16.84 5.21
C TRP A 307 -4.08 17.97 4.26
N ALA A 308 -5.13 17.76 3.45
CA ALA A 308 -5.55 18.68 2.38
C ALA A 308 -7.09 18.70 2.25
N ARG A 309 -7.79 18.96 3.37
CA ARG A 309 -9.25 18.79 3.49
C ARG A 309 -10.06 19.43 2.35
N ARG A 310 -9.71 20.65 1.94
CA ARG A 310 -10.39 21.33 0.82
C ARG A 310 -10.21 20.61 -0.51
N VAL A 311 -9.03 20.05 -0.78
CA VAL A 311 -8.80 19.24 -1.99
C VAL A 311 -9.63 17.97 -1.92
N TYR A 312 -9.69 17.32 -0.76
CA TYR A 312 -10.54 16.15 -0.57
C TYR A 312 -12.04 16.45 -0.77
N GLU A 313 -12.54 17.56 -0.22
CA GLU A 313 -13.96 17.96 -0.33
C GLU A 313 -14.37 18.31 -1.77
N ASN A 314 -13.45 18.77 -2.62
CA ASN A 314 -13.70 19.13 -4.03
C ASN A 314 -13.33 18.02 -5.04
N ARG A 315 -12.94 16.83 -4.57
CA ARG A 315 -12.59 15.71 -5.45
C ARG A 315 -13.79 15.30 -6.31
N PRO A 316 -13.56 14.77 -7.53
CA PRO A 316 -14.65 14.24 -8.34
C PRO A 316 -15.38 13.13 -7.58
N ILE A 317 -16.71 13.24 -7.49
CA ILE A 317 -17.55 12.15 -7.02
C ILE A 317 -17.71 11.21 -8.22
N ILE A 318 -16.99 10.10 -8.18
CA ILE A 318 -17.12 9.06 -9.20
C ILE A 318 -18.44 8.34 -8.89
N ASN A 319 -19.48 8.67 -9.65
CA ASN A 319 -20.69 7.86 -9.71
C ASN A 319 -20.39 6.60 -10.53
N ALA A 320 -19.51 5.75 -10.00
CA ALA A 320 -19.34 4.42 -10.56
C ALA A 320 -20.62 3.65 -10.22
N ASP A 321 -21.30 3.15 -11.25
CA ASP A 321 -22.15 2.00 -11.07
C ASP A 321 -21.26 0.90 -10.49
N SER A 322 -21.45 0.55 -9.22
CA SER A 322 -20.59 -0.39 -8.48
C SER A 322 -20.59 -1.81 -9.07
N ASN A 323 -21.42 -2.05 -10.10
CA ASN A 323 -21.43 -3.29 -10.85
C ASN A 323 -20.68 -3.18 -12.19
N ASN A 324 -20.05 -2.05 -12.49
CA ASN A 324 -19.35 -1.80 -13.74
C ASN A 324 -17.86 -1.54 -13.51
N LEU A 325 -17.04 -2.56 -13.76
CA LEU A 325 -15.59 -2.50 -13.61
C LEU A 325 -14.93 -1.37 -14.43
N ILE A 326 -15.52 -1.03 -15.57
CA ILE A 326 -14.98 -0.01 -16.48
C ILE A 326 -15.07 1.37 -15.83
N THR A 327 -16.26 1.72 -15.32
CA THR A 327 -16.48 3.02 -14.68
C THR A 327 -15.68 3.15 -13.40
N GLU A 328 -15.50 2.05 -12.65
CA GLU A 328 -14.67 2.03 -11.44
C GLU A 328 -13.18 2.30 -11.71
N LEU A 329 -12.57 1.62 -12.68
CA LEU A 329 -11.15 1.86 -12.99
C LEU A 329 -10.91 3.21 -13.63
N GLN A 330 -11.76 3.62 -14.57
CA GLN A 330 -11.66 4.95 -15.18
C GLN A 330 -11.83 6.05 -14.14
N GLY A 331 -12.77 5.87 -13.19
CA GLY A 331 -12.91 6.73 -12.03
C GLY A 331 -11.65 6.77 -11.17
N SER A 332 -11.07 5.62 -10.85
CA SER A 332 -9.82 5.52 -10.08
C SER A 332 -8.68 6.32 -10.73
N ILE A 333 -8.55 6.22 -12.06
CA ILE A 333 -7.58 7.00 -12.85
C ILE A 333 -7.89 8.50 -12.74
N GLN A 334 -9.14 8.90 -12.94
CA GLN A 334 -9.58 10.30 -12.85
C GLN A 334 -9.31 10.90 -11.48
N LEU A 335 -9.55 10.14 -10.40
CA LEU A 335 -9.29 10.58 -9.05
C LEU A 335 -7.78 10.74 -8.78
N LEU A 336 -6.95 9.82 -9.29
CA LEU A 336 -5.51 9.95 -9.19
C LEU A 336 -4.99 11.16 -10.00
N GLN A 337 -5.55 11.42 -11.19
CA GLN A 337 -5.26 12.63 -11.98
C GLN A 337 -5.62 13.89 -11.20
N TYR A 338 -6.78 13.91 -10.53
CA TYR A 338 -7.20 15.01 -9.67
C TYR A 338 -6.21 15.26 -8.54
N TYR A 339 -5.82 14.23 -7.78
CA TYR A 339 -4.85 14.40 -6.70
C TYR A 339 -3.46 14.79 -7.21
N ARG A 340 -3.02 14.22 -8.33
CA ARG A 340 -1.78 14.61 -9.01
C ARG A 340 -1.76 16.11 -9.24
N ALA A 341 -2.81 16.68 -9.82
CA ALA A 341 -2.88 18.10 -10.15
C ALA A 341 -3.01 19.02 -8.93
N ASN A 342 -3.69 18.58 -7.86
CA ASN A 342 -4.09 19.47 -6.77
C ASN A 342 -3.29 19.30 -5.47
N VAL A 343 -2.55 18.21 -5.31
CA VAL A 343 -1.82 17.91 -4.06
C VAL A 343 -0.33 17.90 -4.25
N PHE A 344 0.16 17.33 -5.36
CA PHE A 344 1.59 17.12 -5.57
C PHE A 344 2.30 18.39 -6.05
N LYS A 345 3.45 18.68 -5.44
CA LYS A 345 4.38 19.72 -5.89
C LYS A 345 5.09 19.29 -7.17
N PHE A 346 5.20 20.16 -8.14
CA PHE A 346 6.06 19.94 -9.29
C PHE A 346 7.11 21.05 -9.33
N ASP A 347 8.37 20.70 -9.58
CA ASP A 347 9.40 21.69 -9.82
C ASP A 347 9.11 22.31 -11.19
N LEU A 348 8.62 23.56 -11.21
CA LEU A 348 8.30 24.29 -12.44
C LEU A 348 9.55 24.72 -13.24
N PHE A 349 10.75 24.20 -12.93
CA PHE A 349 12.04 24.83 -13.29
C PHE A 349 13.07 23.90 -13.94
N ASP A 350 12.66 22.91 -14.74
CA ASP A 350 13.61 22.14 -15.57
C ASP A 350 13.30 22.16 -17.08
N GLN A 351 12.27 22.90 -17.54
CA GLN A 351 11.99 23.01 -18.98
C GLN A 351 12.94 23.96 -19.73
N GLU A 352 13.69 24.83 -19.03
CA GLU A 352 14.60 25.80 -19.68
C GLU A 352 16.06 25.33 -19.80
N LYS A 353 16.42 24.13 -19.30
CA LYS A 353 17.81 23.64 -19.36
C LYS A 353 18.06 22.53 -20.39
N GLN A 354 17.06 22.19 -21.22
CA GLN A 354 17.19 21.18 -22.28
C GLN A 354 16.72 21.68 -23.65
N SER A 355 16.71 23.00 -23.87
CA SER A 355 16.53 23.61 -25.19
C SER A 355 17.86 23.82 -25.91
#